data_AF-A0A8S3ECJ0-F1
#
_entry.id   AF-A0A8S3ECJ0-F1
#
_cell.length_a   1.000
_cell.length_b   1.000
_cell.length_c   1.000
_cell.angle_alpha   90.00
_cell.angle_beta   90.00
_cell.angle_gamma   90.00
#
_symmetry.space_group_name_H-M   'P 1'
#
loop_
_entity.id
_entity.type
_entity.pdbx_description
1 polymer ?
#
loop_
_entity_poly.entity_id
_entity_poly.type
_entity_poly.pdbx_seq_one_letter_code
_entity_poly.pdbx_strand_id
1 'polypeptide(L)' 'MLPEEVSFKDKNGVWMTRRQFPLNLGYAITVHRSQCMTYNKLVVDLTGINWKP' A
#
# COMPACT_ATOMS: atom_id res chain seq x y z
N MET A 1 4.35 19.50 6.70
CA MET A 1 3.86 18.86 5.46
C MET A 1 2.50 19.42 5.15
N LEU A 2 2.16 19.58 3.87
CA LEU A 2 0.82 19.93 3.42
C LEU A 2 0.13 18.66 2.87
N PRO A 3 -1.20 18.60 2.90
CA PRO A 3 -1.93 17.47 2.30
C PRO A 3 -1.77 17.49 0.77
N GLU A 4 -1.51 16.32 0.20
CA GLU A 4 -1.40 16.11 -1.24
C GLU A 4 -2.74 15.68 -1.84
N GLU A 5 -2.94 15.98 -3.12
CA GLU A 5 -4.14 15.61 -3.87
C GLU A 5 -3.79 14.55 -4.92
N VAL A 6 -4.51 13.42 -4.90
CA VAL A 6 -4.33 12.32 -5.86
C VAL A 6 -5.65 12.03 -6.53
N SER A 7 -5.65 12.00 -7.86
CA SER A 7 -6.81 11.64 -8.68
C SER A 7 -6.72 10.19 -9.15
N PHE A 8 -7.80 9.43 -8.99
CA PHE A 8 -7.88 8.03 -9.37
C PHE A 8 -9.28 7.71 -9.92
N LYS A 9 -9.36 6.61 -10.67
CA LYS A 9 -10.62 6.11 -11.23
C LYS A 9 -11.19 5.03 -10.31
N ASP A 10 -12.44 5.21 -9.89
CA ASP A 10 -13.14 4.20 -9.09
C ASP A 10 -13.55 2.99 -9.96
N LYS A 11 -13.99 1.90 -9.31
CA LYS A 11 -14.44 0.66 -9.95
C LYS A 11 -15.56 0.88 -10.98
N ASN A 12 -16.39 1.90 -10.76
CA ASN A 12 -17.48 2.29 -11.66
C ASN A 12 -17.03 3.21 -12.81
N GLY A 13 -15.73 3.48 -12.93
CA GLY A 13 -15.16 4.28 -14.00
C GLY A 13 -15.26 5.80 -13.81
N VAL A 14 -15.69 6.27 -12.63
CA VAL A 14 -15.81 7.69 -12.29
C VAL A 14 -14.46 8.21 -11.78
N TRP A 15 -14.05 9.40 -12.24
CA TRP A 15 -12.86 10.08 -11.73
C TRP A 15 -13.13 10.74 -10.38
N MET A 16 -12.25 10.47 -9.41
CA MET A 16 -12.34 10.99 -8.05
C MET A 16 -10.99 11.55 -7.61
N THR A 17 -11.01 12.51 -6.67
CA THR A 17 -9.79 13.09 -6.08
C THR A 17 -9.84 12.90 -4.57
N ARG A 18 -8.71 12.46 -3.99
CA ARG A 18 -8.53 12.37 -2.54
C ARG A 18 -7.43 13.32 -2.10
N ARG A 19 -7.74 14.15 -1.09
CA ARG A 19 -6.78 15.03 -0.41
C ARG A 19 -6.41 14.46 0.96
N GLN A 20 -5.14 14.17 1.17
CA GLN A 20 -4.64 13.57 2.43
C GLN A 20 -3.15 13.86 2.63
N PHE A 21 -2.67 13.87 3.88
CA PHE A 21 -1.23 13.87 4.13
C PHE A 21 -0.57 12.61 3.55
N PRO A 22 0.62 12.72 2.93
CA PRO A 22 1.33 11.58 2.33
C PRO A 22 2.03 10.73 3.40
N LEU A 23 1.28 10.27 4.40
CA LEU A 23 1.77 9.57 5.58
C LEU A 23 0.96 8.29 5.78
N ASN A 24 1.67 7.19 6.06
CA ASN A 24 1.09 5.92 6.48
C ASN A 24 1.96 5.32 7.60
N LEU A 25 1.36 4.49 8.46
CA LEU A 25 2.13 3.65 9.38
C LEU A 25 2.98 2.66 8.57
N GLY A 26 4.28 2.60 8.86
CA GLY A 26 5.26 1.83 8.06
C GLY A 26 5.82 0.57 8.71
N TYR A 27 5.46 0.26 9.97
CA TYR A 27 5.97 -0.93 10.66
C TYR A 27 5.49 -2.25 10.03
N ALA A 28 4.24 -2.27 9.57
CA ALA A 28 3.65 -3.38 8.84
C ALA A 28 3.25 -2.88 7.45
N ILE A 29 3.63 -3.63 6.43
CA ILE A 29 3.36 -3.30 5.03
C ILE A 29 2.99 -4.57 4.27
N THR A 30 2.04 -4.47 3.35
CA THR A 30 1.68 -5.59 2.47
C THR A 30 2.82 -5.91 1.51
N VAL A 31 3.02 -7.18 1.17
CA VAL A 31 4.07 -7.64 0.25
C VAL A 31 4.09 -6.87 -1.08
N HIS A 32 2.92 -6.57 -1.66
CA HIS A 32 2.83 -5.78 -2.90
C HIS A 32 3.40 -4.36 -2.77
N ARG A 33 3.27 -3.73 -1.60
CA ARG A 33 3.79 -2.38 -1.34
C ARG A 33 5.26 -2.37 -0.93
N SER A 34 5.78 -3.48 -0.40
CA SER A 34 7.20 -3.64 -0.09
C SER A 34 8.04 -4.13 -1.27
N GLN A 35 7.43 -4.36 -2.43
CA GLN A 35 8.14 -4.82 -3.61
C GLN A 35 9.27 -3.84 -3.99
N CYS A 36 10.42 -4.38 -4.38
CA CYS A 36 11.64 -3.63 -4.69
C CYS A 36 12.26 -2.85 -3.50
N MET A 37 11.84 -3.14 -2.25
CA MET A 37 12.49 -2.61 -1.05
C MET A 37 13.46 -3.65 -0.46
N THR A 38 14.59 -3.18 0.07
CA THR A 38 15.55 -4.00 0.81
C THR A 38 15.47 -3.63 2.29
N TYR A 39 15.25 -4.62 3.16
CA TYR A 39 15.16 -4.42 4.60
C TYR A 39 16.32 -5.12 5.31
N ASN A 40 16.92 -4.46 6.30
CA ASN A 40 17.97 -5.06 7.13
C ASN A 40 17.43 -6.19 8.04
N LYS A 41 16.18 -6.07 8.48
CA LYS A 41 15.47 -7.06 9.31
C LYS A 41 13.98 -6.96 9.05
N LEU A 42 13.32 -8.11 8.88
CA LEU A 42 11.87 -8.18 8.67
C LEU A 42 11.29 -9.47 9.27
N VAL A 43 10.00 -9.44 9.59
CA VAL A 43 9.20 -10.61 9.97
C VAL A 43 8.09 -10.74 8.93
N VAL A 44 7.93 -11.92 8.34
CA VAL A 44 6.86 -12.19 7.36
C VAL A 44 5.78 -13.02 8.04
N ASP A 45 4.55 -12.52 8.03
CA ASP A 45 3.36 -13.30 8.30
C ASP A 45 2.78 -13.81 6.97
N LEU A 46 2.70 -15.13 6.81
CA LEU A 46 2.18 -15.80 5.61
C LEU A 46 0.74 -16.32 5.82
N THR A 47 0.10 -15.99 6.93
CA THR A 47 -1.27 -16.42 7.21
C THR A 47 -2.22 -15.94 6.11
N GLY A 48 -3.06 -16.85 5.59
CA GLY A 48 -4.04 -16.53 4.53
C GLY A 48 -3.50 -16.65 3.10
N ILE A 49 -2.23 -17.00 2.90
CA ILE A 49 -1.72 -17.37 1.58
C ILE A 49 -2.23 -18.77 1.22
N ASN A 50 -3.09 -18.85 0.20
CA ASN A 50 -3.54 -20.11 -0.38
C ASN A 50 -2.55 -20.54 -1.47
N TRP A 51 -1.36 -20.98 -1.04
CA TRP A 51 -0.32 -21.46 -1.95
C TRP A 51 -0.65 -22.90 -2.37
N LYS A 52 -0.85 -23.13 -3.67
CA LYS A 52 -0.86 -24.47 -4.26
C LYS A 52 0.44 -24.66 -5.04
N PRO A 53 1.12 -25.80 -4.88
CA PRO A 53 2.35 -26.11 -5.60
C PRO A 53 2.12 -26.26 -7.10
#